data_AF-A0A316HLD7-F1
#
_entry.id   AF-A0A316HLD7-F1
#
_cell.length_a   1.000
_cell.length_b   1.000
_cell.length_c   1.000
_cell.angle_alpha   90.00
_cell.angle_beta   90.00
_cell.angle_gamma   90.00
#
_symmetry.space_group_name_H-M   'P 1'
#
loop_
_entity.id
_entity.type
_entity.pdbx_description
1 polymer ?
#
loop_
_entity_poly.entity_id
_entity_poly.type
_entity_poly.pdbx_seq_one_letter_code
_entity_poly.pdbx_strand_id
1 'polypeptide(L)'
;MVAKADERWRALRALFEGARVDAELLSAASGCAVSSIDRRVARDGWMRPATADFSDRLERLAESLVGQVETLRLENEGGLDKAQLDMVGSIIRTVEKINELMRGADAAKVSQTNRDAEMADVLARIDRRIVELARDYARVLVADERSQPIGGADR
;
A
#
# COMPACT_ATOMS: atom_id res chain seq x y z
N MET A 1 -27.38 -20.21 15.80
CA MET A 1 -27.25 -19.36 14.59
C MET A 1 -26.10 -18.36 14.67
N VAL A 2 -25.82 -17.76 15.83
CA VAL A 2 -24.73 -16.78 16.03
C VAL A 2 -23.34 -17.33 15.68
N ALA A 3 -23.01 -18.57 16.10
CA ALA A 3 -21.72 -19.19 15.82
C ALA A 3 -21.38 -19.31 14.31
N LYS A 4 -22.36 -19.68 13.48
CA LYS A 4 -22.20 -19.77 12.01
C LYS A 4 -22.00 -18.38 11.37
N ALA A 5 -22.63 -17.35 11.92
CA ALA A 5 -22.45 -15.99 11.44
C ALA A 5 -21.03 -15.48 11.74
N ASP A 6 -20.50 -15.79 12.92
CA ASP A 6 -19.13 -15.42 13.30
C ASP A 6 -18.07 -16.19 12.49
N GLU A 7 -18.28 -17.49 12.24
CA GLU A 7 -17.42 -18.29 11.37
C GLU A 7 -17.36 -17.72 9.95
N ARG A 8 -18.52 -17.32 9.40
CA ARG A 8 -18.58 -16.68 8.08
C ARG A 8 -17.77 -15.39 8.03
N TRP A 9 -17.86 -14.54 9.06
CA TRP A 9 -17.08 -13.30 9.11
C TRP A 9 -15.58 -13.55 9.27
N ARG A 10 -15.17 -14.59 10.02
CA ARG A 10 -13.75 -14.99 10.08
C ARG A 10 -13.25 -15.50 8.72
N ALA A 11 -14.05 -16.29 8.00
CA ALA A 11 -13.69 -16.77 6.68
C ALA A 11 -13.56 -15.61 5.67
N LEU A 12 -14.50 -14.66 5.69
CA LEU A 12 -14.43 -13.46 4.86
C LEU A 12 -13.21 -12.60 5.17
N ARG A 13 -12.86 -12.45 6.45
CA ARG A 13 -11.63 -11.77 6.86
C ARG A 13 -10.39 -12.48 6.31
N ALA A 14 -10.30 -13.79 6.48
CA ALA A 14 -9.18 -14.58 5.98
C ALA A 14 -9.03 -14.46 4.44
N LEU A 15 -10.13 -14.39 3.70
CA LEU A 15 -10.11 -14.17 2.25
C LEU A 15 -9.68 -12.75 1.87
N PHE A 16 -10.18 -11.72 2.58
CA PHE A 16 -9.79 -10.33 2.38
C PHE A 16 -8.30 -10.09 2.65
N GLU A 17 -7.81 -10.64 3.76
CA GLU A 17 -6.43 -10.46 4.24
C GLU A 17 -5.44 -11.41 3.55
N GLY A 18 -5.87 -12.60 3.11
CA GLY A 18 -4.98 -13.62 2.53
C GLY A 18 -5.02 -13.73 1.00
N ALA A 19 -6.21 -13.66 0.40
CA ALA A 19 -6.41 -13.95 -1.03
C ALA A 19 -6.59 -12.67 -1.89
N ARG A 20 -6.47 -11.47 -1.31
CA ARG A 20 -6.58 -10.17 -1.99
C ARG A 20 -7.92 -9.95 -2.68
N VAL A 21 -8.97 -10.54 -2.13
CA VAL A 21 -10.34 -10.41 -2.63
C VAL A 21 -10.89 -9.04 -2.22
N ASP A 22 -11.46 -8.30 -3.16
CA ASP A 22 -12.10 -7.02 -2.86
C ASP A 22 -13.51 -7.20 -2.26
N ALA A 23 -14.07 -6.11 -1.73
CA ALA A 23 -15.38 -6.15 -1.09
C ALA A 23 -16.51 -6.55 -2.06
N GLU A 24 -16.35 -6.27 -3.36
CA GLU A 24 -17.30 -6.63 -4.41
C GLU A 24 -17.32 -8.14 -4.64
N LEU A 25 -16.16 -8.77 -4.77
CA LEU A 25 -16.03 -10.21 -4.96
C LEU A 25 -16.42 -10.99 -3.70
N LEU A 26 -16.11 -10.47 -2.50
CA LEU A 26 -16.62 -11.03 -1.24
C LEU A 26 -18.15 -10.92 -1.12
N SER A 27 -18.73 -9.82 -1.58
CA SER A 27 -20.19 -9.63 -1.64
C SER A 27 -20.83 -10.68 -2.55
N ALA A 28 -20.29 -10.83 -3.76
CA ALA A 28 -20.77 -11.84 -4.71
C ALA A 28 -20.65 -13.27 -4.16
N ALA A 29 -19.56 -13.61 -3.49
CA ALA A 29 -19.32 -14.95 -2.96
C ALA A 29 -20.14 -15.28 -1.70
N SER A 30 -20.48 -14.30 -0.88
CA SER A 30 -21.12 -14.52 0.43
C SER A 30 -22.58 -14.10 0.52
N GLY A 31 -23.09 -13.43 -0.52
CA GLY A 31 -24.43 -12.84 -0.54
C GLY A 31 -24.61 -11.67 0.45
N CYS A 32 -23.52 -11.15 1.03
CA CYS A 32 -23.57 -9.98 1.89
C CYS A 32 -23.51 -8.72 1.05
N ALA A 33 -24.24 -7.67 1.42
CA ALA A 33 -24.10 -6.38 0.76
C ALA A 33 -22.68 -5.82 0.91
N VAL A 34 -22.12 -5.25 -0.16
CA VAL A 34 -20.79 -4.59 -0.19
C VAL A 34 -20.63 -3.62 0.98
N SER A 35 -21.64 -2.77 1.23
CA SER A 35 -21.64 -1.79 2.34
C SER A 35 -21.52 -2.41 3.73
N SER A 36 -21.99 -3.65 3.90
CA SER A 36 -21.85 -4.38 5.17
C SER A 36 -20.44 -4.93 5.34
N ILE A 37 -19.79 -5.32 4.25
CA ILE A 37 -18.39 -5.75 4.24
C ILE A 37 -17.49 -4.55 4.51
N ASP A 38 -17.69 -3.42 3.83
CA ASP A 38 -16.91 -2.20 4.04
C ASP A 38 -17.00 -1.69 5.48
N ARG A 39 -18.22 -1.66 6.04
CA ARG A 39 -18.43 -1.29 7.44
C ARG A 39 -17.67 -2.23 8.37
N ARG A 40 -17.61 -3.52 8.04
CA ARG A 40 -16.90 -4.53 8.85
C ARG A 40 -15.38 -4.36 8.74
N VAL A 41 -14.87 -4.15 7.53
CA VAL A 41 -13.46 -3.88 7.24
C VAL A 41 -12.99 -2.67 8.05
N ALA A 42 -13.72 -1.56 7.99
CA ALA A 42 -13.39 -0.33 8.71
C ALA A 42 -13.46 -0.50 10.23
N ARG A 43 -14.49 -1.18 10.73
CA ARG A 43 -14.72 -1.35 12.17
C ARG A 43 -13.75 -2.34 12.82
N ASP A 44 -13.45 -3.45 12.14
CA ASP A 44 -12.64 -4.54 12.67
C ASP A 44 -11.16 -4.43 12.20
N GLY A 45 -10.82 -3.37 11.45
CA GLY A 45 -9.46 -3.06 11.01
C GLY A 45 -8.85 -4.12 10.11
N TRP A 46 -9.61 -4.64 9.14
CA TRP A 46 -9.08 -5.68 8.26
C TRP A 46 -7.97 -5.11 7.38
N MET A 47 -6.82 -5.76 7.39
CA MET A 47 -5.66 -5.28 6.65
C MET A 47 -5.64 -5.92 5.28
N ARG A 48 -5.65 -5.10 4.23
CA ARG A 48 -5.18 -5.62 2.95
C ARG A 48 -3.72 -6.01 3.14
N PRO A 49 -3.32 -7.22 2.71
CA PRO A 49 -1.91 -7.53 2.66
C PRO A 49 -1.31 -6.43 1.80
N ALA A 50 -0.24 -5.79 2.29
CA ALA A 50 0.55 -4.87 1.49
C ALA A 50 0.68 -5.53 0.13
N THR A 51 0.43 -4.78 -0.94
CA THR A 51 0.71 -5.28 -2.29
C THR A 51 2.13 -5.79 -2.20
N ALA A 52 2.33 -7.12 -2.15
CA ALA A 52 3.66 -7.68 -2.30
C ALA A 52 4.14 -6.98 -3.54
N ASP A 53 5.15 -6.16 -3.34
CA ASP A 53 5.44 -5.11 -4.28
C ASP A 53 5.66 -5.80 -5.62
N PHE A 54 5.38 -5.11 -6.71
CA PHE A 54 5.60 -5.73 -8.02
C PHE A 54 7.02 -6.35 -8.10
N SER A 55 7.98 -5.73 -7.40
CA SER A 55 9.33 -6.25 -7.13
C SER A 55 9.33 -7.56 -6.33
N ASP A 56 8.66 -7.67 -5.17
CA ASP A 56 8.59 -8.92 -4.37
C ASP A 56 7.97 -10.10 -5.14
N ARG A 57 7.07 -9.81 -6.10
CA ARG A 57 6.49 -10.84 -6.97
C ARG A 57 7.45 -11.24 -8.08
N LEU A 58 8.15 -10.27 -8.66
CA LEU A 58 9.18 -10.50 -9.66
C LEU A 58 10.35 -11.29 -9.09
N GLU A 59 10.77 -10.99 -7.86
CA GLU A 59 11.83 -11.70 -7.15
C GLU A 59 11.48 -13.17 -6.94
N ARG A 60 10.27 -13.45 -6.42
CA ARG A 60 9.77 -14.83 -6.27
C ARG A 60 9.64 -15.58 -7.60
N LEU A 61 9.26 -14.89 -8.68
CA LEU A 61 9.23 -15.48 -10.01
C LEU A 61 10.64 -15.80 -10.52
N ALA A 62 11.61 -14.92 -10.29
CA ALA A 62 13.00 -15.15 -10.64
C ALA A 62 13.59 -16.34 -9.86
N GLU A 63 13.36 -16.42 -8.54
CA GLU A 63 13.77 -17.56 -7.71
C GLU A 63 13.16 -18.87 -8.20
N SER A 64 11.86 -18.88 -8.53
CA SER A 64 11.17 -20.06 -9.07
C SER A 64 11.74 -20.50 -10.42
N LEU A 65 12.06 -19.55 -11.30
CA LEU A 65 12.66 -19.84 -12.60
C LEU A 65 14.09 -20.40 -12.47
N VAL A 66 14.88 -19.87 -11.53
CA VAL A 66 16.21 -20.42 -11.21
C VAL A 66 16.08 -21.85 -10.67
N GLY A 67 15.16 -22.10 -9.74
CA GLY A 67 14.90 -23.44 -9.20
C GLY A 67 14.47 -24.45 -10.27
N GLN A 68 13.71 -24.03 -11.28
CA GLN A 68 13.35 -24.89 -12.42
C GLN A 68 14.57 -25.28 -13.26
N VAL A 69 15.49 -24.35 -13.52
CA VAL A 69 16.75 -24.64 -14.22
C VAL A 69 17.63 -25.60 -13.42
N GLU A 70 17.73 -25.40 -12.11
CA GLU A 70 18.50 -26.27 -11.23
C GLU A 70 17.93 -27.70 -11.18
N THR A 71 16.59 -27.82 -11.13
CA THR A 71 15.90 -29.12 -11.16
C THR A 71 16.16 -29.83 -12.50
N LEU A 72 16.03 -29.13 -13.63
CA LEU A 72 16.32 -29.68 -14.97
C LEU A 72 17.76 -30.16 -15.10
N ARG A 73 18.72 -29.50 -14.43
CA ARG A 73 20.13 -29.89 -14.41
C ARG A 73 20.36 -31.15 -13.58
N LEU A 74 19.68 -31.29 -12.44
CA LEU A 74 19.76 -32.48 -11.57
C LEU A 74 19.10 -33.71 -12.21
N GLU A 75 18.04 -33.52 -12.98
CA GLU A 75 17.33 -34.60 -13.68
C GLU A 75 18.06 -35.09 -14.95
N ASN A 76 18.98 -34.29 -15.52
CA ASN A 76 19.71 -34.60 -16.75
C ASN A 76 21.23 -34.67 -16.53
N GLU A 77 21.69 -35.58 -15.66
CA GLU A 77 23.13 -35.85 -15.46
C GLU A 77 23.85 -36.35 -16.75
N GLY A 78 23.09 -36.75 -17.78
CA GLY A 78 23.60 -37.17 -19.10
C GLY A 78 23.72 -36.08 -20.17
N GLY A 79 23.37 -34.83 -19.84
CA GLY A 79 23.38 -33.69 -20.77
C GLY A 79 21.98 -33.26 -21.20
N LEU A 80 21.83 -31.96 -21.46
CA LEU A 80 20.57 -31.36 -21.88
C LEU A 80 20.33 -31.57 -23.38
N ASP A 81 19.12 -31.96 -23.76
CA ASP A 81 18.71 -31.96 -25.16
C ASP A 81 18.52 -30.53 -25.71
N LYS A 82 18.38 -30.42 -27.03
CA LYS A 82 18.25 -29.12 -27.69
C LYS A 82 17.00 -28.34 -27.25
N ALA A 83 15.89 -29.01 -26.95
CA ALA A 83 14.67 -28.36 -26.49
C ALA A 83 14.82 -27.83 -25.06
N GLN A 84 15.54 -28.56 -24.20
CA GLN A 84 15.89 -28.14 -22.85
C GLN A 84 16.85 -26.95 -22.87
N LEU A 85 17.85 -26.93 -23.77
CA LEU A 85 18.74 -25.78 -23.96
C LEU A 85 17.97 -24.52 -24.42
N ASP A 86 17.04 -24.66 -25.37
CA ASP A 86 16.20 -23.56 -25.83
C ASP A 86 15.29 -23.02 -24.69
N MET A 87 14.77 -23.91 -23.84
CA MET A 87 14.00 -23.56 -22.66
C MET A 87 14.84 -22.78 -21.65
N VAL A 88 16.05 -23.25 -21.33
CA VAL A 88 17.00 -22.56 -20.45
C VAL A 88 17.34 -21.18 -21.01
N GLY A 89 17.58 -21.06 -22.32
CA GLY A 89 17.80 -19.77 -22.97
C GLY A 89 16.59 -18.83 -22.92
N SER A 90 15.37 -19.36 -22.91
CA SER A 90 14.15 -18.57 -22.70
C SER A 90 14.04 -18.07 -21.25
N ILE A 91 14.38 -18.94 -20.29
CA ILE A 91 14.35 -18.61 -18.86
C ILE A 91 15.35 -17.50 -18.55
N ILE A 92 16.60 -17.60 -19.03
CA ILE A 92 17.64 -16.59 -18.83
C ILE A 92 17.18 -15.22 -19.35
N ARG A 93 16.65 -15.16 -20.57
CA ARG A 93 16.12 -13.90 -21.14
C ARG A 93 14.96 -13.33 -20.32
N THR A 94 14.12 -14.19 -19.78
CA THR A 94 12.99 -13.77 -18.93
C THR A 94 13.50 -13.18 -17.61
N VAL A 95 14.50 -13.81 -16.99
CA VAL A 95 15.16 -13.31 -15.77
C VAL A 95 15.86 -11.97 -16.03
N GLU A 96 16.57 -11.82 -17.15
CA GLU A 96 17.17 -10.55 -17.56
C GLU A 96 16.12 -9.45 -17.72
N LYS A 97 14.97 -9.77 -18.33
CA LYS A 97 13.88 -8.81 -18.50
C LYS A 97 13.23 -8.43 -17.17
N ILE A 98 13.08 -9.39 -16.26
CA ILE A 98 12.60 -9.15 -14.90
C ILE A 98 13.55 -8.18 -14.16
N ASN A 99 14.86 -8.40 -14.25
CA ASN A 99 15.86 -7.53 -13.62
C ASN A 99 15.83 -6.10 -14.19
N GLU A 100 15.63 -5.94 -15.50
CA GLU A 100 15.46 -4.64 -16.14
C GLU A 100 14.22 -3.90 -15.61
N LEU A 101 13.10 -4.61 -15.45
CA LEU A 101 11.85 -4.04 -14.90
C LEU A 101 11.99 -3.66 -13.41
N MET A 102 12.68 -4.46 -12.61
CA MET A 102 12.94 -4.16 -11.19
C MET A 102 13.77 -2.88 -11.03
N ARG A 103 14.81 -2.69 -11.85
CA ARG A 103 15.60 -1.45 -11.85
C ARG A 103 14.76 -0.21 -12.13
N GLY A 104 13.78 -0.30 -13.05
CA GLY A 104 12.85 0.80 -13.32
C GLY A 104 11.91 1.09 -12.15
N ALA A 105 11.41 0.04 -11.48
CA ALA A 105 10.53 0.17 -10.32
C ALA A 105 11.23 0.82 -9.13
N ASP A 106 12.48 0.45 -8.83
CA ASP A 106 13.25 1.06 -7.75
C ASP A 106 13.56 2.53 -8.00
N ALA A 107 13.92 2.90 -9.24
CA ALA A 107 14.10 4.29 -9.61
C ALA A 107 12.81 5.12 -9.43
N ALA A 108 11.65 4.54 -9.76
CA ALA A 108 10.35 5.17 -9.58
C ALA A 108 9.99 5.35 -8.09
N LYS A 109 10.25 4.35 -7.25
CA LYS A 109 10.05 4.44 -5.78
C LYS A 109 10.91 5.51 -5.15
N VAL A 110 12.21 5.56 -5.47
CA VAL A 110 13.13 6.59 -4.95
C VAL A 110 12.65 7.99 -5.36
N SER A 111 12.21 8.16 -6.61
CA SER A 111 11.61 9.42 -7.07
C SER A 111 10.35 9.80 -6.30
N GLN A 112 9.51 8.82 -5.94
CA GLN A 112 8.30 9.07 -5.16
C GLN A 112 8.62 9.44 -3.71
N THR A 113 9.52 8.72 -3.04
CA THR A 113 9.97 9.04 -1.68
C THR A 113 10.57 10.44 -1.59
N ASN A 114 11.38 10.84 -2.57
CA ASN A 114 11.94 12.19 -2.62
C ASN A 114 10.85 13.26 -2.77
N ARG A 115 9.84 13.02 -3.62
CA ARG A 115 8.69 13.92 -3.78
C ARG A 115 7.85 14.01 -2.53
N ASP A 116 7.62 12.89 -1.83
CA ASP A 116 6.85 12.85 -0.59
C ASP A 116 7.58 13.60 0.54
N ALA A 117 8.91 13.48 0.61
CA ALA A 117 9.74 14.23 1.55
C ALA A 117 9.69 15.74 1.28
N GLU A 118 9.82 16.15 0.01
CA GLU A 118 9.70 17.55 -0.40
C GLU A 118 8.30 18.11 -0.10
N MET A 119 7.25 17.32 -0.35
CA MET A 119 5.87 17.67 -0.01
C MET A 119 5.70 17.86 1.50
N ALA A 120 6.24 16.96 2.32
CA ALA A 120 6.18 17.07 3.78
C ALA A 120 6.85 18.35 4.28
N ASP A 121 8.00 18.73 3.70
CA ASP A 121 8.69 19.98 4.02
C ASP A 121 7.87 21.22 3.66
N VAL A 122 7.22 21.21 2.49
CA VAL A 122 6.31 22.29 2.06
C VAL A 122 5.14 22.41 3.02
N LEU A 123 4.50 21.29 3.39
CA LEU A 123 3.39 21.28 4.34
C LEU A 123 3.82 21.79 5.73
N ALA A 124 5.00 21.40 6.22
CA ALA A 124 5.56 21.87 7.48
C ALA A 124 5.87 23.38 7.48
N ARG A 125 6.21 23.95 6.31
CA ARG A 125 6.38 25.39 6.15
C ARG A 125 5.05 26.12 6.16
N ILE A 126 4.02 25.57 5.50
CA ILE A 126 2.67 26.12 5.51
C ILE A 126 2.10 26.12 6.93
N ASP A 127 2.22 25.00 7.66
CA ASP A 127 1.72 24.88 9.03
C ASP A 127 2.33 25.92 9.97
N ARG A 128 3.67 26.09 9.93
CA ARG A 128 4.35 27.16 10.66
C ARG A 128 3.78 28.54 10.35
N ARG A 129 3.53 28.83 9.06
CA ARG A 129 2.99 30.12 8.65
C ARG A 129 1.55 30.33 9.12
N ILE A 130 0.73 29.29 9.13
CA ILE A 130 -0.63 29.34 9.67
C ILE A 130 -0.58 29.67 11.16
N VAL A 131 0.29 29.01 11.93
CA VAL A 131 0.44 29.26 13.37
C VAL A 131 0.93 30.69 13.64
N GLU A 132 1.89 31.20 12.87
CA GLU A 132 2.34 32.59 12.96
C GLU A 132 1.21 33.58 12.73
N LEU A 133 0.49 33.43 11.61
CA LEU A 133 -0.62 34.33 11.25
C LEU A 133 -1.73 34.29 12.29
N ALA A 134 -2.07 33.11 12.82
CA ALA A 134 -3.06 32.97 13.88
C ALA A 134 -2.63 33.69 15.16
N ARG A 135 -1.35 33.60 15.54
CA ARG A 135 -0.81 34.32 16.71
C ARG A 135 -0.81 35.83 16.51
N ASP A 136 -0.43 36.29 15.33
CA ASP A 136 -0.46 37.72 15.00
C ASP A 136 -1.90 38.25 15.03
N TYR A 137 -2.84 37.53 14.45
CA TYR A 137 -4.27 37.89 14.47
C TYR A 137 -4.84 37.93 15.90
N ALA A 138 -4.49 36.95 16.74
CA ALA A 138 -4.88 36.95 18.15
C ALA A 138 -4.31 38.16 18.92
N ARG A 139 -3.07 38.59 18.63
CA ARG A 139 -2.50 39.80 19.23
C ARG A 139 -3.27 41.06 18.82
N VAL A 140 -3.67 41.16 17.56
CA VAL A 140 -4.47 42.29 17.08
C VAL A 140 -5.83 42.32 17.79
N LEU A 141 -6.52 41.19 17.90
CA LEU A 141 -7.82 41.11 18.59
C LEU A 141 -7.73 41.55 20.06
N VAL A 142 -6.72 41.09 20.80
CA VAL A 142 -6.53 41.48 22.22
C VAL A 142 -6.18 42.97 22.36
N ALA A 143 -5.45 43.55 21.41
CA ALA A 143 -5.14 44.98 21.42
C ALA A 143 -6.39 45.84 21.13
N ASP A 144 -7.27 45.38 20.25
CA ASP A 144 -8.54 46.05 19.91
C ASP A 144 -9.53 45.99 21.09
N GLU A 145 -9.67 44.82 21.73
CA GLU A 145 -10.50 44.65 22.95
C GLU A 145 -10.03 45.54 24.12
N ARG A 146 -8.72 45.75 24.27
CA ARG A 146 -8.16 46.64 25.30
C ARG A 146 -8.31 48.14 25.00
N SER A 147 -8.53 48.49 23.73
CA SER A 147 -8.68 49.87 23.29
C SER A 147 -10.14 50.34 23.31
N GLN A 148 -11.10 49.43 23.48
CA GLN A 148 -12.48 49.78 23.79
C GLN A 148 -12.59 50.18 25.28
N PRO A 149 -12.93 51.45 25.60
CA PRO A 149 -13.18 51.83 26.97
C PRO A 149 -14.42 51.10 27.47
N ILE A 150 -14.36 50.60 28.71
CA ILE A 150 -15.50 50.04 29.44
C ILE A 150 -16.52 51.18 29.63
N GLY A 151 -17.35 51.42 28.62
CA GLY A 151 -18.49 52.34 28.66
C GLY A 151 -19.60 51.71 29.48
N GLY A 152 -19.45 51.73 30.80
CA GLY A 152 -20.37 51.09 31.71
C GLY A 152 -20.16 51.52 33.16
N ALA A 153 -20.17 52.83 33.41
CA ALA A 153 -20.47 53.38 34.72
C ALA A 153 -20.81 54.87 34.59
N ASP A 154 -22.04 55.20 34.24
CA ASP A 154 -22.68 56.29 34.99
C ASP A 154 -24.20 56.11 35.09
N ARG A 155 -24.71 56.66 36.20
CA ARG A 155 -26.06 56.56 36.77
C ARG A 155 -27.17 57.12 35.90
#